data_AF-A0A349MJR1-F1
#
_entry.id   AF-A0A349MJR1-F1
#
_cell.length_a   1.000
_cell.length_b   1.000
_cell.length_c   1.000
_cell.angle_alpha   90.00
_cell.angle_beta   90.00
_cell.angle_gamma   90.00
#
_symmetry.space_group_name_H-M   'P 1'
#
loop_
_entity.id
_entity.type
_entity.pdbx_description
1 polymer ?
#
loop_
_entity_poly.entity_id
_entity_poly.type
_entity_poly.pdbx_seq_one_letter_code
_entity_poly.pdbx_strand_id
1 'polypeptide(L)'
;MSLASYASAALGFSEELADSLSEREIQTLRAHFSEKMPRLNWDVWKLQNKVEIAAFVAASPSERKKRKAWNHPPEKKLLLTLAAYQHCREGYLLLSFADRLVDLAGLTNRIVASQAGLQCRQLLGKLYQDEELEWPYDDSPFLEDDEDG
;
A
#
# COMPACT_ATOMS: atom_id res chain seq x y z
N MET A 1 24.56 -0.76 0.01
CA MET A 1 23.19 -1.25 -0.23
C MET A 1 22.51 -0.22 -1.11
N SER A 2 21.96 -0.62 -2.25
CA SER A 2 21.12 0.26 -3.08
C SER A 2 19.70 0.32 -2.52
N LEU A 3 18.89 1.28 -2.95
CA LEU A 3 17.48 1.32 -2.56
C LEU A 3 16.71 0.14 -3.18
N ALA A 4 17.24 -0.44 -4.26
CA ALA A 4 16.67 -1.62 -4.91
C ALA A 4 16.54 -2.86 -3.98
N SER A 5 17.48 -3.09 -3.05
CA SER A 5 17.36 -4.22 -2.11
C SER A 5 16.21 -4.01 -1.11
N TYR A 6 16.01 -2.76 -0.68
CA TYR A 6 14.90 -2.41 0.20
C TYR A 6 13.56 -2.42 -0.55
N ALA A 7 13.54 -2.00 -1.81
CA ALA A 7 12.36 -2.11 -2.66
C ALA A 7 11.93 -3.57 -2.79
N SER A 8 12.87 -4.46 -3.10
CA SER A 8 12.60 -5.91 -3.21
C SER A 8 12.08 -6.49 -1.89
N ALA A 9 12.64 -6.08 -0.76
CA ALA A 9 12.14 -6.49 0.56
C ALA A 9 10.71 -5.99 0.82
N ALA A 10 10.41 -4.74 0.47
CA ALA A 10 9.06 -4.18 0.61
C ALA A 10 8.03 -4.95 -0.22
N LEU A 11 8.38 -5.34 -1.45
CA LEU A 11 7.53 -6.19 -2.28
C LEU A 11 7.30 -7.56 -1.63
N GLY A 12 8.36 -8.22 -1.16
CA GLY A 12 8.23 -9.52 -0.47
C GLY A 12 7.39 -9.45 0.81
N PHE A 13 7.46 -8.35 1.57
CA PHE A 13 6.58 -8.15 2.72
C PHE A 13 5.12 -7.96 2.34
N SER A 14 4.83 -7.33 1.18
CA SER A 14 3.46 -7.25 0.69
C SER A 14 2.91 -8.63 0.32
N GLU A 15 3.70 -9.46 -0.37
CA GLU A 15 3.30 -10.83 -0.73
C GLU A 15 3.05 -11.70 0.52
N GLU A 16 3.93 -11.63 1.53
CA GLU A 16 3.72 -12.29 2.82
C GLU A 16 2.39 -11.88 3.48
N LEU A 17 2.05 -10.60 3.42
CA LEU A 17 0.80 -10.09 4.00
C LEU A 17 -0.43 -10.58 3.24
N ALA A 18 -0.37 -10.60 1.91
CA ALA A 18 -1.44 -11.16 1.07
C ALA A 18 -1.65 -12.66 1.36
N ASP A 19 -0.56 -13.44 1.40
CA ASP A 19 -0.58 -14.87 1.70
C ASP A 19 -1.05 -15.18 3.13
N SER A 20 -0.95 -14.20 4.03
CA SER A 20 -1.40 -14.35 5.42
C SER A 20 -2.92 -14.32 5.58
N LEU A 21 -3.65 -13.86 4.56
CA LEU A 21 -5.11 -13.80 4.55
C LEU A 21 -5.69 -15.03 3.86
N SER A 22 -6.63 -15.68 4.54
CA SER A 22 -7.43 -16.74 3.94
C SER A 22 -8.48 -16.16 2.97
N GLU A 23 -8.94 -16.97 2.03
CA GLU A 23 -10.02 -16.61 1.11
C GLU A 23 -11.28 -16.08 1.83
N ARG A 24 -11.62 -16.68 2.99
CA ARG A 24 -12.73 -16.20 3.82
C ARG A 24 -12.49 -14.80 4.40
N GLU A 25 -11.27 -14.51 4.82
CA GLU A 25 -10.89 -13.19 5.33
C GLU A 25 -10.89 -12.14 4.21
N ILE A 26 -10.46 -12.52 3.01
CA ILE A 26 -10.56 -11.69 1.79
C ILE A 26 -12.02 -11.37 1.49
N GLN A 27 -12.91 -12.35 1.46
CA GLN A 27 -14.35 -12.12 1.25
C GLN A 27 -14.96 -11.22 2.34
N THR A 28 -14.50 -11.35 3.59
CA THR A 28 -14.92 -10.49 4.69
C THR A 28 -14.47 -9.04 4.47
N LEU A 29 -13.24 -8.83 3.98
CA LEU A 29 -12.78 -7.51 3.56
C LEU A 29 -13.67 -6.98 2.43
N ARG A 30 -13.90 -7.76 1.37
CA ARG A 30 -14.72 -7.33 0.23
C ARG A 30 -16.10 -6.82 0.68
N ALA A 31 -16.79 -7.59 1.51
CA ALA A 31 -18.09 -7.20 2.07
C ALA A 31 -18.03 -5.96 2.98
N HIS A 32 -16.94 -5.81 3.76
CA HIS A 32 -16.77 -4.66 4.64
C HIS A 32 -16.69 -3.34 3.88
N PHE A 33 -15.96 -3.31 2.75
CA PHE A 33 -15.82 -2.09 1.96
C PHE A 33 -17.06 -1.79 1.13
N SER A 34 -17.73 -2.80 0.57
CA SER A 34 -18.98 -2.60 -0.18
C SER A 34 -20.12 -2.04 0.69
N GLU A 35 -20.19 -2.44 1.96
CA GLU A 35 -21.30 -2.05 2.84
C GLU A 35 -21.01 -0.88 3.77
N LYS A 36 -19.77 -0.72 4.23
CA LYS A 36 -19.45 0.10 5.42
C LYS A 36 -18.34 1.11 5.23
N MET A 37 -17.49 0.96 4.21
CA MET A 37 -16.29 1.78 4.07
C MET A 37 -16.00 2.12 2.61
N PRO A 38 -16.61 3.20 2.07
CA PRO A 38 -16.24 3.77 0.77
C PRO A 38 -14.76 4.18 0.69
N ARG A 39 -14.21 4.32 -0.53
CA ARG A 39 -12.78 4.64 -0.76
C ARG A 39 -12.27 5.83 0.04
N LEU A 40 -13.05 6.92 0.06
CA LEU A 40 -12.65 8.13 0.77
C LEU A 40 -12.48 7.88 2.27
N ASN A 41 -13.35 7.05 2.86
CA ASN A 41 -13.27 6.67 4.27
C ASN A 41 -12.08 5.74 4.53
N TRP A 42 -11.72 4.90 3.55
CA TRP A 42 -10.53 4.06 3.62
C TRP A 42 -9.25 4.89 3.69
N ASP A 43 -9.08 5.85 2.79
CA ASP A 43 -7.88 6.69 2.76
C ASP A 43 -7.75 7.54 4.03
N VAL A 44 -8.89 8.05 4.55
CA VAL A 44 -8.93 8.73 5.86
C VAL A 44 -8.53 7.77 6.99
N TRP A 45 -9.04 6.53 6.99
CA TRP A 45 -8.68 5.53 7.99
C TRP A 45 -7.18 5.21 7.95
N LYS A 46 -6.60 5.00 6.76
CA LYS A 46 -5.15 4.79 6.60
C LYS A 46 -4.35 5.96 7.15
N LEU A 47 -4.77 7.20 6.87
CA LEU A 47 -4.09 8.39 7.35
C LEU A 47 -4.12 8.51 8.88
N GLN A 48 -5.27 8.20 9.50
CA GLN A 48 -5.43 8.21 10.95
C GLN A 48 -4.61 7.11 11.64
N ASN A 49 -4.45 5.96 10.99
CA ASN A 49 -3.76 4.79 11.54
C ASN A 49 -2.32 4.62 11.03
N LYS A 50 -1.75 5.62 10.32
CA LYS A 50 -0.43 5.53 9.66
C LYS A 50 0.70 5.02 10.55
N VAL A 51 0.74 5.46 11.82
CA VAL A 51 1.77 5.04 12.78
C VAL A 51 1.59 3.57 13.17
N GLU A 52 0.34 3.14 13.34
CA GLU A 52 0.02 1.75 13.66
C GLU A 52 0.31 0.82 12.48
N ILE A 53 -0.02 1.25 11.25
CA ILE A 53 0.29 0.53 10.01
C ILE A 53 1.80 0.34 9.87
N ALA A 54 2.58 1.42 10.00
CA ALA A 54 4.04 1.33 9.93
C ALA A 54 4.63 0.39 11.02
N ALA A 55 4.09 0.46 12.25
CA ALA A 55 4.49 -0.45 13.32
C ALA A 55 4.09 -1.90 13.04
N PHE A 56 2.96 -2.13 12.37
CA PHE A 56 2.51 -3.46 11.96
C PHE A 56 3.42 -4.07 10.90
N VAL A 57 3.78 -3.29 9.87
CA VAL A 57 4.73 -3.70 8.82
C VAL A 57 6.08 -4.05 9.43
N ALA A 58 6.61 -3.21 10.32
CA ALA A 58 7.91 -3.41 10.95
C ALA A 58 7.98 -4.64 11.89
N ALA A 59 6.85 -5.17 12.35
CA ALA A 59 6.79 -6.34 13.21
C ALA A 59 6.83 -7.64 12.41
N SER A 60 7.50 -8.66 12.93
CA SER A 60 7.49 -10.01 12.38
C SER A 60 6.10 -10.67 12.48
N PRO A 61 5.81 -11.71 11.68
CA PRO A 61 4.57 -12.48 11.80
C PRO A 61 4.28 -12.98 13.23
N SER A 62 5.34 -13.36 13.96
CA SER A 62 5.22 -13.86 15.33
C SER A 62 4.83 -12.76 16.33
N GLU A 63 5.33 -11.54 16.14
CA GLU A 63 5.00 -10.38 16.97
C GLU A 63 3.58 -9.89 16.68
N ARG A 64 3.19 -9.88 15.39
CA ARG A 64 1.83 -9.52 14.97
C ARG A 64 0.78 -10.41 15.65
N LYS A 65 1.00 -11.72 15.70
CA LYS A 65 0.12 -12.69 16.37
C LYS A 65 0.01 -12.49 17.89
N LYS A 66 1.09 -12.02 18.55
CA LYS A 66 1.12 -11.85 20.02
C LYS A 66 0.45 -10.54 20.47
N ARG A 67 0.38 -9.53 19.60
CA ARG A 67 -0.08 -8.19 19.98
C ARG A 67 -1.61 -8.09 19.97
N LYS A 68 -2.23 -8.20 21.15
CA LYS A 68 -3.70 -8.18 21.29
C LYS A 68 -4.37 -6.98 20.62
N ALA A 69 -3.75 -5.80 20.68
CA ALA A 69 -4.27 -4.56 20.10
C ALA A 69 -4.45 -4.59 18.57
N TRP A 70 -3.75 -5.49 17.88
CA TRP A 70 -3.89 -5.69 16.43
C TRP A 70 -4.84 -6.83 16.06
N ASN A 71 -5.14 -7.71 17.01
CA ASN A 71 -6.00 -8.88 16.78
C ASN A 71 -7.43 -8.64 17.28
N HIS A 72 -7.69 -7.53 17.99
CA HIS A 72 -8.99 -7.17 18.53
C HIS A 72 -9.35 -5.70 18.25
N PRO A 73 -10.56 -5.42 17.72
CA PRO A 73 -11.54 -6.40 17.24
C PRO A 73 -11.04 -7.17 15.99
N PRO A 74 -11.63 -8.32 15.62
CA PRO A 74 -11.15 -9.13 14.51
C PRO A 74 -11.07 -8.37 13.18
N GLU A 75 -12.00 -7.43 12.91
CA GLU A 75 -11.95 -6.63 11.68
C GLU A 75 -10.70 -5.74 11.63
N LYS A 76 -10.23 -5.25 12.78
CA LYS A 76 -9.02 -4.41 12.84
C LYS A 76 -7.80 -5.13 12.29
N LYS A 77 -7.67 -6.44 12.56
CA LYS A 77 -6.56 -7.25 12.01
C LYS A 77 -6.60 -7.24 10.49
N LEU A 78 -7.78 -7.46 9.91
CA LEU A 78 -7.96 -7.50 8.46
C LEU A 78 -7.64 -6.16 7.81
N LEU A 79 -8.16 -5.06 8.38
CA LEU A 79 -7.88 -3.71 7.90
C LEU A 79 -6.39 -3.37 8.02
N LEU A 80 -5.74 -3.73 9.14
CA LEU A 80 -4.30 -3.52 9.29
C LEU A 80 -3.48 -4.34 8.29
N THR A 81 -3.85 -5.60 8.03
CA THR A 81 -3.15 -6.42 7.04
C THR A 81 -3.28 -5.84 5.64
N LEU A 82 -4.48 -5.42 5.22
CA LEU A 82 -4.70 -4.78 3.92
C LEU A 82 -3.95 -3.45 3.80
N ALA A 83 -4.03 -2.59 4.81
CA ALA A 83 -3.30 -1.32 4.81
C ALA A 83 -1.79 -1.54 4.80
N ALA A 84 -1.28 -2.54 5.53
CA ALA A 84 0.13 -2.90 5.54
C ALA A 84 0.58 -3.41 4.17
N TYR A 85 -0.24 -4.23 3.49
CA TYR A 85 0.02 -4.69 2.13
C TYR A 85 0.20 -3.49 1.18
N GLN A 86 -0.78 -2.57 1.18
CA GLN A 86 -0.73 -1.37 0.34
C GLN A 86 0.46 -0.49 0.69
N HIS A 87 0.74 -0.30 1.99
CA HIS A 87 1.88 0.49 2.46
C HIS A 87 3.23 -0.08 2.01
N CYS A 88 3.37 -1.40 1.98
CA CYS A 88 4.55 -2.08 1.46
C CYS A 88 4.70 -1.88 -0.05
N ARG A 89 3.61 -1.97 -0.83
CA ARG A 89 3.61 -1.70 -2.29
C ARG A 89 3.92 -0.24 -2.61
N GLU A 90 3.32 0.70 -1.89
CA GLU A 90 3.63 2.13 -1.95
C GLU A 90 5.13 2.37 -1.66
N GLY A 91 5.66 1.71 -0.63
CA GLY A 91 7.09 1.73 -0.29
C GLY A 91 7.99 1.16 -1.39
N TYR A 92 7.61 0.03 -1.99
CA TYR A 92 8.31 -0.55 -3.13
C TYR A 92 8.41 0.44 -4.30
N LEU A 93 7.29 1.06 -4.68
CA LEU A 93 7.25 2.05 -5.76
C LEU A 93 8.13 3.26 -5.42
N LEU A 94 7.98 3.83 -4.22
CA LEU A 94 8.77 4.97 -3.79
C LEU A 94 10.28 4.67 -3.83
N LEU A 95 10.70 3.54 -3.27
CA LEU A 95 12.11 3.12 -3.24
C LEU A 95 12.66 2.87 -4.65
N SER A 96 11.87 2.23 -5.52
CA SER A 96 12.24 1.97 -6.92
C SER A 96 12.41 3.25 -7.74
N PHE A 97 11.63 4.29 -7.45
CA PHE A 97 11.79 5.61 -8.08
C PHE A 97 12.94 6.40 -7.47
N ALA A 98 13.10 6.36 -6.14
CA ALA A 98 14.18 7.06 -5.46
C ALA A 98 15.57 6.56 -5.89
N ASP A 99 15.72 5.25 -6.17
CA ASP A 99 16.96 4.69 -6.71
C ASP A 99 17.34 5.35 -8.04
N ARG A 100 16.37 5.65 -8.91
CA ARG A 100 16.58 6.35 -10.19
C ARG A 100 16.95 7.82 -10.03
N LEU A 101 16.57 8.44 -8.91
CA LEU A 101 16.94 9.83 -8.64
C LEU A 101 18.43 9.97 -8.30
N VAL A 102 19.10 8.88 -7.91
CA VAL A 102 20.56 8.87 -7.69
C VAL A 102 21.30 9.25 -8.97
N ASP A 103 20.79 8.86 -10.14
CA ASP A 103 21.39 9.18 -11.45
C ASP A 103 21.30 10.67 -11.80
N LEU A 104 20.53 11.46 -11.06
CA LEU A 104 20.46 12.92 -11.24
C LEU A 104 21.61 13.65 -10.52
N ALA A 105 22.39 12.95 -9.70
CA ALA A 105 23.54 13.52 -9.01
C ALA A 105 24.57 14.05 -10.02
N GLY A 106 25.04 15.28 -9.82
CA GLY A 106 26.02 15.94 -10.70
C GLY A 106 25.42 16.79 -11.84
N LEU A 107 24.09 16.80 -12.00
CA LEU A 107 23.41 17.71 -12.93
C LEU A 107 23.22 19.11 -12.32
N THR A 108 22.90 20.10 -13.15
CA THR A 108 22.61 21.46 -12.67
C THR A 108 21.28 21.51 -11.91
N ASN A 109 21.17 22.41 -10.92
CA ASN A 109 19.97 22.53 -10.07
C ASN A 109 18.66 22.64 -10.87
N ARG A 110 18.67 23.35 -12.01
CA ARG A 110 17.48 23.50 -12.87
C ARG A 110 17.08 22.19 -13.54
N ILE A 111 18.07 21.41 -14.00
CA ILE A 111 17.82 20.09 -14.61
C ILE A 111 17.32 19.12 -13.54
N VAL A 112 17.95 19.10 -12.36
CA VAL A 112 17.51 18.26 -11.23
C VAL A 112 16.07 18.57 -10.85
N ALA A 113 15.70 19.85 -10.68
CA ALA A 113 14.34 20.23 -10.34
C ALA A 113 13.31 19.80 -11.40
N SER A 114 13.65 19.95 -12.69
CA SER A 114 12.78 19.52 -13.79
C SER A 114 12.59 18.00 -13.82
N GLN A 115 13.69 17.24 -13.73
CA GLN A 115 13.64 15.77 -13.75
C GLN A 115 12.94 15.19 -12.51
N ALA A 116 13.22 15.73 -11.32
CA ALA A 116 12.54 15.32 -10.10
C ALA A 116 11.02 15.53 -10.18
N GLY A 117 10.58 16.65 -10.77
CA GLY A 117 9.16 16.90 -11.04
C GLY A 117 8.53 15.87 -11.97
N LEU A 118 9.23 15.46 -13.04
CA LEU A 118 8.77 14.41 -13.96
C LEU A 118 8.67 13.05 -13.26
N GLN A 119 9.69 12.67 -12.49
CA GLN A 119 9.70 11.41 -11.74
C GLN A 119 8.59 11.37 -10.68
N CYS A 120 8.32 12.49 -10.00
CA CYS A 120 7.21 12.60 -9.06
C CYS A 120 5.85 12.37 -9.75
N ARG A 121 5.61 12.99 -10.92
CA ARG A 121 4.39 12.76 -11.69
C ARG A 121 4.24 11.31 -12.16
N GLN A 122 5.34 10.68 -12.57
CA GLN A 122 5.34 9.27 -12.95
C GLN A 122 5.02 8.35 -11.76
N LEU A 123 5.59 8.62 -10.59
CA LEU A 123 5.28 7.88 -9.37
C LEU A 123 3.79 8.02 -8.99
N LEU A 124 3.28 9.25 -8.96
CA LEU A 124 1.86 9.49 -8.68
C LEU A 124 0.96 8.79 -9.70
N GLY A 125 1.28 8.88 -11.00
CA GLY A 125 0.54 8.19 -12.05
C GLY A 125 0.50 6.67 -11.83
N LYS A 126 1.63 6.06 -11.45
CA LYS A 126 1.66 4.64 -11.10
C LYS A 126 0.85 4.32 -9.86
N LEU A 127 0.93 5.12 -8.80
CA LEU A 127 0.13 4.90 -7.57
C LEU A 127 -1.38 4.93 -7.84
N TYR A 128 -1.84 5.68 -8.85
CA TYR A 128 -3.25 5.72 -9.25
C TYR A 128 -3.66 4.62 -10.23
N GLN A 129 -2.71 3.97 -10.91
CA GLN A 129 -2.96 2.97 -11.96
C GLN A 129 -2.53 1.56 -11.56
N ASP A 130 -1.88 1.39 -10.41
CA ASP A 130 -1.39 0.09 -9.97
C ASP A 130 -2.58 -0.73 -9.44
N GLU A 131 -3.12 -1.58 -10.31
CA GLU A 131 -4.20 -2.53 -10.01
C GLU A 131 -3.85 -3.42 -8.81
N GLU A 132 -2.56 -3.70 -8.58
CA GLU A 132 -2.13 -4.48 -7.42
C GLU A 132 -2.38 -3.73 -6.11
N LEU A 133 -2.37 -2.40 -6.10
CA LEU A 133 -2.78 -1.63 -4.91
C LEU A 133 -4.28 -1.79 -4.62
N GLU A 134 -5.06 -2.20 -5.62
CA GLU A 134 -6.48 -2.48 -5.48
C GLU A 134 -6.76 -3.92 -5.03
N TRP A 135 -5.74 -4.76 -4.85
CA TRP A 135 -5.90 -6.03 -4.17
C TRP A 135 -6.61 -5.84 -2.80
N PRO A 136 -7.56 -6.72 -2.40
CA PRO A 136 -7.90 -8.00 -3.01
C PRO A 136 -9.05 -7.94 -4.02
N TYR A 137 -9.27 -6.83 -4.69
CA TYR A 137 -10.40 -6.69 -5.62
C TYR A 137 -9.93 -6.92 -7.05
N ASP A 138 -10.69 -7.75 -7.79
CA ASP A 138 -10.44 -8.02 -9.22
C ASP A 138 -11.01 -6.89 -10.10
N ASP A 139 -12.14 -6.31 -9.67
CA ASP A 139 -12.71 -5.05 -10.16
C ASP A 139 -12.72 -4.05 -9.00
N SER A 140 -12.30 -2.81 -9.24
CA SER A 140 -12.24 -1.80 -8.18
C SER A 140 -13.62 -1.67 -7.50
N PRO A 141 -13.75 -1.93 -6.19
CA PRO A 141 -15.03 -1.86 -5.47
C PRO A 141 -15.50 -0.40 -5.29
N PHE A 142 -14.78 0.52 -5.93
CA PHE A 142 -14.90 1.96 -5.83
C PHE A 142 -15.23 2.60 -7.17
N LEU A 143 -15.23 1.83 -8.26
CA LEU A 143 -15.85 2.26 -9.50
C LEU A 143 -17.36 2.14 -9.27
N GLU A 144 -18.06 3.27 -9.29
CA GLU A 144 -19.50 3.25 -9.49
C GLU A 144 -19.72 2.58 -10.85
N ASP A 145 -20.56 1.54 -10.87
CA ASP A 145 -21.11 1.05 -12.13
C ASP A 145 -21.83 2.25 -12.77
N ASP A 146 -21.17 2.94 -13.69
CA ASP A 146 -21.83 3.78 -14.70
C ASP A 146 -22.58 2.84 -15.67
N GLU A 147 -23.42 1.94 -15.16
CA GLU A 147 -24.49 1.29 -15.89
C GLU A 147 -25.79 2.05 -15.57
N ASP A 148 -25.97 3.19 -16.25
CA ASP A 148 -27.27 3.59 -16.80
C ASP A 148 -27.11 4.85 -17.67
N GLY A 149 -27.12 4.63 -18.99
CA GLY A 149 -27.14 5.66 -20.03
C GLY A 149 -27.34 5.09 -21.43
#